data_AF-A0AAD3CTB4-F1
#
_entry.id   AF-A0AAD3CTB4-F1
#
_cell.length_a   1.000
_cell.length_b   1.000
_cell.length_c   1.000
_cell.angle_alpha   90.00
_cell.angle_beta   90.00
_cell.angle_gamma   90.00
#
_symmetry.space_group_name_H-M   'P 1'
#
loop_
_entity.id
_entity.type
_entity.pdbx_description
1 polymer ?
#
loop_
_entity_poly.entity_id
_entity_poly.type
_entity_poly.pdbx_seq_one_letter_code
_entity_poly.pdbx_strand_id
1 'polypeptide(L)'
;MAGSHYTVCRCFESDHIEYGRIVSQRPLIDTYTPDEFRSAYLNGSLSTFDVILSYSSLEHSGLGRYGDALNPWGDILSLARAWCTTKEGGQLL
;
A
#
# COMPACT_ATOMS: atom_id res chain seq x y z
N MET A 1 19.79 -4.03 15.92
CA MET A 1 20.08 -2.63 15.53
C MET A 1 18.95 -2.19 14.63
N ALA A 2 17.96 -1.49 15.21
CA ALA A 2 16.75 -1.09 14.51
C ALA A 2 17.02 0.26 13.81
N GLY A 3 17.39 0.21 12.53
CA GLY A 3 17.29 1.39 11.68
C GLY A 3 15.82 1.62 11.38
N SER A 4 15.29 2.80 11.71
CA SER A 4 13.93 3.21 11.30
C SER A 4 13.89 3.30 9.77
N HIS A 5 13.65 2.17 9.11
CA HIS A 5 13.23 2.11 7.73
C HIS A 5 11.78 2.61 7.69
N TYR A 6 11.60 3.85 7.24
CA TYR A 6 10.28 4.37 6.95
C TYR A 6 9.84 3.81 5.61
N THR A 7 9.17 2.65 5.62
CA THR A 7 8.48 2.20 4.43
C THR A 7 7.25 3.08 4.27
N VAL A 8 7.35 4.09 3.40
CA VAL A 8 6.17 4.78 2.89
C VAL A 8 5.49 3.81 1.94
N CYS A 9 4.68 2.93 2.51
CA CYS A 9 3.74 2.17 1.71
C CYS A 9 2.71 3.18 1.21
N ARG A 10 2.76 3.55 -0.08
CA ARG A 10 1.55 3.92 -0.82
C ARG A 10 0.74 2.63 -0.95
N CYS A 11 0.16 2.24 0.18
CA CYS A 11 -0.59 1.02 0.32
C CYS A 11 -1.92 1.27 -0.37
N PHE A 12 -2.09 0.53 -1.47
CA PHE A 12 -3.31 0.39 -2.23
C PHE A 12 -3.69 1.59 -3.10
N GLU A 13 -3.56 1.30 -4.39
CA GLU A 13 -4.38 1.82 -5.48
C GLU A 13 -4.01 3.20 -6.05
N SER A 14 -3.43 3.06 -7.25
CA SER A 14 -3.41 3.92 -8.42
C SER A 14 -4.47 5.04 -8.50
N ASP A 15 -4.21 6.17 -7.85
CA ASP A 15 -4.95 7.42 -8.11
C ASP A 15 -4.28 8.38 -9.09
N HIS A 16 -3.20 7.91 -9.71
CA HIS A 16 -2.56 8.61 -10.81
C HIS A 16 -2.48 7.66 -12.00
N ILE A 17 -2.26 8.20 -13.18
CA ILE A 17 -1.98 7.48 -14.44
C ILE A 17 -0.61 6.75 -14.34
N GLU A 18 -0.24 6.25 -13.16
CA GLU A 18 1.06 5.72 -12.79
C GLU A 18 0.89 4.35 -12.11
N TYR A 19 0.44 3.35 -12.86
CA TYR A 19 0.75 1.93 -12.57
C TYR A 19 2.23 1.60 -12.84
N GLY A 20 3.03 2.59 -13.21
CA GLY A 20 4.46 2.47 -13.41
C GLY A 20 5.19 2.26 -12.09
N ARG A 21 6.22 1.42 -12.12
CA ARG A 21 7.11 1.26 -10.99
C ARG A 21 7.84 2.58 -10.71
N ILE A 22 7.60 3.16 -9.54
CA ILE A 22 8.38 4.30 -9.05
C ILE A 22 9.74 3.77 -8.61
N VAL A 23 10.83 4.41 -9.04
CA VAL A 23 12.19 4.10 -8.57
C VAL A 23 12.66 5.25 -7.69
N SER A 24 12.68 5.02 -6.37
CA SER A 24 13.27 5.95 -5.42
C SER A 24 14.80 5.83 -5.45
N GLN A 25 15.50 6.96 -5.53
CA GLN A 25 16.96 7.02 -5.38
C GLN A 25 17.40 7.14 -3.91
N ARG A 26 16.44 7.21 -2.98
CA ARG A 26 16.72 7.39 -1.55
C ARG A 26 16.79 6.03 -0.87
N PRO A 27 17.90 5.68 -0.20
CA PRO A 27 18.12 4.33 0.34
C PRO A 27 17.20 3.96 1.52
N LEU A 28 16.41 4.90 2.03
CA LEU A 28 15.45 4.69 3.11
C LEU A 28 14.00 4.53 2.64
N ILE A 29 13.75 4.67 1.32
CA ILE A 29 12.41 4.63 0.76
C ILE A 29 12.36 3.53 -0.28
N ASP A 30 11.61 2.49 0.05
CA ASP A 30 11.25 1.41 -0.87
C ASP A 30 9.87 1.68 -1.45
N THR A 31 9.70 1.32 -2.72
CA THR A 31 8.46 1.49 -3.48
C THR A 31 8.04 0.16 -4.06
N TYR A 32 6.73 -0.10 -4.05
CA TYR A 32 6.14 -1.33 -4.56
C TYR A 32 4.98 -0.96 -5.48
N THR A 33 4.83 -1.69 -6.58
CA THR A 33 3.53 -1.76 -7.26
C THR A 33 2.55 -2.62 -6.44
N PRO A 34 1.23 -2.54 -6.68
CA PRO A 34 0.26 -3.39 -5.99
C PRO A 34 0.56 -4.90 -6.12
N ASP A 35 1.00 -5.35 -7.30
CA ASP A 35 1.35 -6.74 -7.55
C ASP A 35 2.64 -7.17 -6.83
N GLU A 36 3.67 -6.30 -6.81
CA GLU A 36 4.90 -6.54 -6.06
C GLU A 36 4.61 -6.64 -4.55
N PHE A 37 3.81 -5.72 -4.02
CA PHE A 37 3.41 -5.72 -2.61
C PHE A 37 2.62 -6.97 -2.23
N ARG A 38 1.63 -7.34 -3.05
CA ARG A 38 0.84 -8.57 -2.86
C ARG A 38 1.73 -9.80 -2.88
N SER A 39 2.66 -9.89 -3.83
CA SER A 39 3.58 -11.03 -3.96
C SER A 39 4.51 -11.11 -2.74
N ALA A 40 5.03 -9.98 -2.28
CA ALA A 40 5.86 -9.88 -1.07
C ALA A 40 5.09 -10.25 0.21
N TYR A 41 3.80 -9.96 0.27
CA TYR A 41 2.96 -10.39 1.38
C TYR A 41 2.75 -11.92 1.34
N LEU A 42 2.36 -12.46 0.19
CA LEU A 42 2.05 -13.88 0.02
C LEU A 42 3.27 -14.79 0.18
N ASN A 43 4.46 -14.33 -0.19
CA ASN A 43 5.70 -15.08 -0.02
C ASN A 43 6.33 -14.92 1.38
N GLY A 44 5.74 -14.10 2.26
CA GLY A 44 6.23 -13.84 3.61
C GLY A 44 7.47 -12.95 3.70
N SER A 45 7.87 -12.29 2.62
CA SER A 45 9.03 -11.37 2.63
C SER A 45 8.69 -9.96 3.11
N LEU A 46 7.41 -9.62 3.17
CA LEU A 46 6.95 -8.32 3.63
C LEU A 46 6.95 -8.24 5.17
N SER A 47 7.57 -7.19 5.70
CA SER A 47 7.51 -6.88 7.13
C SER A 47 6.20 -6.19 7.48
N THR A 48 5.78 -6.29 8.75
CA THR A 48 4.67 -5.49 9.26
C THR A 48 5.13 -4.09 9.67
N PHE A 49 4.20 -3.14 9.64
CA PHE A 49 4.49 -1.71 9.81
C PHE A 49 3.91 -1.17 11.12
N ASP A 50 4.64 -0.26 11.77
CA ASP A 50 4.19 0.44 12.98
C ASP A 50 3.16 1.54 12.64
N VAL A 51 3.30 2.16 11.47
CA VAL A 51 2.40 3.20 10.95
C VAL A 51 2.17 2.98 9.46
N ILE A 52 0.93 3.05 9.03
CA ILE A 52 0.51 3.10 7.62
C ILE A 52 -0.19 4.44 7.40
N LEU A 53 0.17 5.11 6.31
CA LEU A 53 -0.40 6.40 5.92
C LEU A 53 -1.04 6.24 4.54
N SER A 54 -2.30 6.61 4.42
CA SER A 54 -2.94 6.84 3.13
C SER A 54 -3.11 8.34 2.89
N TYR A 55 -2.70 8.81 1.71
CA TYR A 55 -2.89 10.21 1.33
C TYR A 55 -3.58 10.27 -0.02
N SER A 56 -4.84 10.71 0.00
CA SER A 56 -5.65 10.91 -1.22
C SER A 56 -5.66 9.68 -2.13
N SER A 57 -5.76 8.48 -1.53
CA SER A 57 -5.84 7.20 -2.25
C SER A 57 -7.05 6.34 -1.86
N LEU A 58 -7.61 6.56 -0.67
CA LEU A 58 -8.85 5.91 -0.22
C LEU A 58 -10.02 6.82 -0.58
N GLU A 59 -10.86 6.40 -1.52
CA GLU A 59 -12.14 6.99 -1.98
C GLU A 59 -12.44 6.59 -3.44
N HIS A 60 -11.41 6.16 -4.20
CA HIS A 60 -11.53 5.84 -5.63
C HIS A 60 -11.54 4.34 -5.94
N SER A 61 -11.25 3.50 -4.95
CA SER A 61 -11.07 2.07 -5.14
C SER A 61 -12.40 1.41 -5.56
N GLY A 62 -12.41 0.74 -6.71
CA GLY A 62 -13.59 0.02 -7.18
C GLY A 62 -14.63 0.90 -7.89
N LEU A 63 -14.29 2.14 -8.26
CA LEU A 63 -15.14 3.00 -9.09
C LEU A 63 -15.01 2.73 -10.60
N GLY A 64 -14.14 1.80 -11.01
CA GLY A 64 -13.95 1.51 -12.44
C GLY A 64 -13.13 2.58 -13.16
N ARG A 65 -12.47 3.47 -12.39
CA ARG A 65 -11.61 4.53 -12.90
C ARG A 65 -10.20 3.97 -13.09
N TYR A 66 -9.60 4.23 -14.24
CA TYR A 66 -8.26 3.73 -14.60
C TYR A 66 -8.18 2.22 -14.89
N GLY A 67 -9.32 1.55 -15.07
CA GLY A 67 -9.37 0.15 -15.53
C GLY A 67 -9.41 -0.89 -14.42
N ASP A 68 -9.61 -0.47 -13.16
CA ASP A 68 -9.97 -1.36 -12.08
C ASP A 68 -11.39 -1.95 -12.30
N ALA A 69 -11.66 -3.08 -11.65
CA ALA A 69 -12.99 -3.67 -11.67
C ALA A 69 -13.93 -2.88 -10.74
N LEU A 70 -15.17 -2.67 -11.17
CA LEU A 70 -16.19 -2.08 -10.31
C LEU A 70 -16.41 -2.94 -9.07
N ASN A 71 -16.25 -2.32 -7.89
CA ASN A 71 -16.43 -2.96 -6.61
C ASN A 71 -16.87 -1.93 -5.56
N PRO A 72 -18.14 -1.96 -5.11
CA PRO A 72 -18.65 -0.98 -4.15
C PRO A 72 -17.99 -1.06 -2.76
N TRP A 73 -17.18 -2.11 -2.51
CA TRP A 73 -16.45 -2.31 -1.27
C TRP A 73 -14.96 -1.99 -1.40
N GLY A 74 -14.51 -1.44 -2.53
CA GLY A 74 -13.09 -1.26 -2.85
C GLY A 74 -12.31 -0.59 -1.72
N ASP A 75 -12.76 0.55 -1.22
CA ASP A 75 -12.03 1.29 -0.18
C ASP A 75 -11.95 0.53 1.15
N ILE A 76 -13.04 -0.17 1.52
CA ILE A 76 -13.06 -0.99 2.73
C ILE A 76 -12.08 -2.15 2.61
N LEU A 77 -12.00 -2.76 1.42
CA LEU A 77 -11.03 -3.82 1.16
C LEU A 77 -9.59 -3.28 1.18
N SER A 78 -9.35 -2.09 0.63
CA SER A 78 -8.02 -1.46 0.63
C SER A 78 -7.57 -1.09 2.04
N LEU A 79 -8.47 -0.58 2.89
CA LEU A 79 -8.25 -0.42 4.33
C LEU A 79 -7.95 -1.76 5.03
N ALA A 80 -8.74 -2.80 4.75
CA ALA A 80 -8.53 -4.11 5.37
C ALA A 80 -7.19 -4.73 4.97
N ARG A 81 -6.77 -4.59 3.71
CA ARG A 81 -5.48 -5.10 3.25
C ARG A 81 -4.31 -4.34 3.87
N ALA A 82 -4.41 -3.01 3.99
CA ALA A 82 -3.44 -2.22 4.74
C ALA A 82 -3.36 -2.71 6.20
N TRP A 83 -4.50 -2.86 6.86
CA TRP A 83 -4.60 -3.33 8.24
C TRP A 83 -3.93 -4.71 8.47
N CYS A 84 -4.04 -5.64 7.52
CA CYS A 84 -3.37 -6.95 7.58
C CYS A 84 -1.83 -6.87 7.65
N THR A 85 -1.25 -5.73 7.30
CA THR A 85 0.20 -5.48 7.36
C THR A 85 0.59 -4.54 8.50
N THR A 86 -0.36 -4.08 9.30
CA THR A 86 -0.11 -3.28 10.49
C THR A 86 0.23 -4.19 11.67
N LYS A 87 1.22 -3.80 12.48
CA LYS A 87 1.53 -4.47 13.74
C LYS A 87 0.39 -4.32 14.75
N GLU A 88 0.33 -5.23 15.71
CA GLU A 88 -0.53 -5.03 16.89
C GLU A 88 -0.13 -3.73 17.61
N GLY A 89 -1.11 -2.86 17.87
CA GLY A 89 -0.89 -1.52 18.43
C GLY A 89 -0.36 -0.47 17.45
N GLY A 90 -0.14 -0.84 16.17
CA GLY A 90 0.23 0.10 15.11
C GLY A 90 -0.94 0.99 14.66
N GLN A 91 -0.62 2.05 13.93
CA GLN A 91 -1.59 3.05 13.49
C GLN A 91 -1.82 2.98 11.97
N LEU A 92 -3.06 3.15 11.56
CA LEU A 92 -3.46 3.38 10.17
C LEU A 92 -4.16 4.73 10.12
N LEU A 93 -3.59 5.66 9.35
CA LEU A 93 -4.04 7.05 9.24
C LEU A 93 -4.43 7.39 7.80
#